data_AF-A0A401I3U6-F1
#
_entry.id   AF-A0A401I3U6-F1
#
_cell.length_a   1.000
_cell.length_b   1.000
_cell.length_c   1.000
_cell.angle_alpha   90.00
_cell.angle_beta   90.00
_cell.angle_gamma   90.00
#
_symmetry.space_group_name_H-M   'P 1'
#
loop_
_entity.id
_entity.type
_entity.pdbx_description
1 polymer ?
#
loop_
_entity_poly.entity_id
_entity_poly.type
_entity_poly.pdbx_seq_one_letter_code
_entity_poly.pdbx_strand_id
1 'polypeptide(L)'
;MKSNRKALWGVWVMSLALVAACSNDPAPGADPPAPPGQQETLPEETQETDTDEQLLGEFRQTIRDATGPSELIAFLDERLPVASESAADRLLLELEAYYAEDLPKLQGRFLTNEVQEKFSMMGDPTKVEQITDDELRAWTEQAEAGHYVLVQTAGEVYPVVDYTALDKYRRYLSSDLSDYLKLMTMDSQRLKSGTTDSASTLEAVAERAIASEQYLERYPEGLKRDEILSDYINRTEYLLFGMANGPRFDLDSGILFDEYRQVFERIADTRGDTYTGTLVRRLLELLGESDQKLIIVSSHDRRDVPAIAELRDGLAEQIREHYGEPAAAS
;
A
#
# COMPACT_ATOMS: atom_id res chain seq x y z
N MET A 1 1.54 42.86 28.79
CA MET A 1 1.02 44.16 29.28
C MET A 1 -0.13 44.59 28.38
N LYS A 2 -1.34 44.77 28.95
CA LYS A 2 -2.50 45.59 28.53
C LYS A 2 -3.00 45.48 27.07
N SER A 3 -4.29 45.45 26.72
CA SER A 3 -5.60 45.32 27.37
C SER A 3 -6.61 45.65 26.26
N ASN A 4 -7.61 44.79 26.05
CA ASN A 4 -9.01 45.05 25.68
C ASN A 4 -9.41 46.21 24.74
N ARG A 5 -10.34 45.93 23.82
CA ARG A 5 -11.77 46.31 23.98
C ARG A 5 -12.69 45.65 22.95
N LYS A 6 -13.83 45.18 23.46
CA LYS A 6 -15.03 44.68 22.76
C LYS A 6 -15.83 45.84 22.17
N ALA A 7 -16.57 45.58 21.09
CA ALA A 7 -17.84 46.27 20.80
C ALA A 7 -18.76 45.34 19.98
N LEU A 8 -20.05 45.44 20.28
CA LEU A 8 -21.18 44.58 19.97
C LEU A 8 -22.24 45.47 19.26
N TRP A 9 -23.24 44.85 18.62
CA TRP A 9 -24.48 45.41 17.99
C TRP A 9 -24.40 45.70 16.47
N GLY A 10 -25.41 45.39 15.66
CA GLY A 10 -26.79 45.03 15.98
C GLY A 10 -27.59 44.44 14.81
N VAL A 11 -28.73 43.86 15.20
CA VAL A 11 -29.78 43.23 14.41
C VAL A 11 -30.54 44.25 13.56
N TRP A 12 -30.93 43.88 12.35
CA TRP A 12 -32.03 44.53 11.61
C TRP A 12 -33.04 43.47 11.14
N VAL A 13 -34.20 43.50 11.77
CA VAL A 13 -35.45 42.89 11.30
C VAL A 13 -36.16 43.96 10.48
N MET A 14 -36.58 43.62 9.26
CA MET A 14 -37.69 44.33 8.62
C MET A 14 -38.61 43.31 7.95
N SER A 15 -39.72 43.06 8.63
CA SER A 15 -40.92 42.44 8.07
C SER A 15 -41.81 43.55 7.52
N LEU A 16 -42.36 43.40 6.32
CA LEU A 16 -43.55 44.15 5.93
C LEU A 16 -44.48 43.34 5.01
N ALA A 17 -45.66 43.09 5.59
CA ALA A 17 -47.01 43.09 5.02
C ALA A 17 -47.40 42.14 3.87
N LEU A 18 -48.29 41.22 4.26
CA LEU A 18 -49.30 40.51 3.47
C LEU A 18 -50.12 41.40 2.54
N VAL A 19 -50.39 40.90 1.32
CA VAL A 19 -51.73 40.95 0.74
C VAL A 19 -52.05 39.57 0.17
N ALA A 20 -53.12 38.97 0.67
CA ALA A 20 -53.73 37.78 0.12
C ALA A 20 -54.66 38.18 -1.03
N ALA A 21 -54.56 37.49 -2.17
CA ALA A 21 -55.61 37.40 -3.16
C ALA A 21 -55.65 35.95 -3.68
N CYS A 22 -56.72 35.24 -3.34
CA CYS A 22 -57.04 33.93 -3.90
C CYS A 22 -57.95 34.12 -5.12
N SER A 23 -57.63 33.44 -6.23
CA SER A 23 -58.63 32.92 -7.16
C SER A 23 -58.03 31.80 -8.00
N ASN A 24 -58.62 30.60 -7.90
CA ASN A 24 -58.41 29.46 -8.78
C ASN A 24 -59.18 29.65 -10.09
N ASP A 25 -58.56 29.32 -11.24
CA ASP A 25 -59.06 28.29 -12.18
C ASP A 25 -58.02 28.02 -13.31
N PRO A 26 -58.08 26.83 -13.99
CA PRO A 26 -56.90 26.21 -14.61
C PRO A 26 -56.87 26.14 -16.17
N ALA A 27 -55.64 25.94 -16.67
CA ALA A 27 -55.19 25.29 -17.94
C ALA A 27 -55.37 26.03 -19.30
N PRO A 28 -54.64 25.67 -20.39
CA PRO A 28 -53.36 24.94 -20.54
C PRO A 28 -52.34 25.62 -21.50
N GLY A 29 -51.05 25.32 -21.36
CA GLY A 29 -50.03 25.67 -22.36
C GLY A 29 -48.62 25.43 -21.83
N ALA A 30 -48.00 24.34 -22.28
CA ALA A 30 -46.83 23.71 -21.69
C ALA A 30 -45.50 24.43 -21.97
N ASP A 31 -44.65 24.51 -20.94
CA ASP A 31 -43.20 24.32 -21.05
C ASP A 31 -42.83 23.11 -20.18
N PRO A 32 -41.95 22.20 -20.64
CA PRO A 32 -41.57 21.00 -19.88
C PRO A 32 -40.74 21.37 -18.64
N PRO A 33 -40.92 20.70 -17.49
CA PRO A 33 -40.10 20.96 -16.32
C PRO A 33 -38.68 20.42 -16.50
N ALA A 34 -37.71 21.17 -15.98
CA ALA A 34 -36.33 20.73 -15.81
C ALA A 34 -36.25 19.44 -14.96
N PRO A 35 -35.23 18.59 -15.15
CA PRO A 35 -35.09 17.34 -14.41
C PRO A 35 -34.97 17.60 -12.90
N PRO A 36 -35.53 16.75 -12.03
CA PRO A 36 -35.34 16.87 -10.59
C PRO A 36 -33.86 16.67 -10.27
N GLY A 37 -33.32 17.60 -9.47
CA GLY A 37 -31.96 17.54 -8.96
C GLY A 37 -31.70 16.21 -8.27
N GLN A 38 -30.57 15.61 -8.60
CA GLN A 38 -29.96 14.58 -7.79
C GLN A 38 -29.63 15.20 -6.44
N GLN A 39 -30.27 14.72 -5.38
CA GLN A 39 -29.72 14.87 -4.05
C GLN A 39 -28.40 14.10 -4.06
N GLU A 40 -27.28 14.82 -4.03
CA GLU A 40 -26.02 14.29 -3.53
C GLU A 40 -26.30 13.78 -2.11
N THR A 41 -26.50 12.48 -1.97
CA THR A 41 -26.33 11.81 -0.69
C THR A 41 -24.87 11.95 -0.33
N LEU A 42 -24.56 12.88 0.59
CA LEU A 42 -23.29 12.88 1.30
C LEU A 42 -23.01 11.47 1.84
N PRO A 43 -21.75 11.02 1.88
CA PRO A 43 -21.39 9.80 2.59
C PRO A 43 -21.92 9.89 4.02
N GLU A 44 -22.64 8.87 4.45
CA GLU A 44 -23.11 8.75 5.82
C GLU A 44 -21.87 8.61 6.72
N GLU A 45 -21.56 9.64 7.51
CA GLU A 45 -20.58 9.53 8.59
C GLU A 45 -21.03 8.38 9.51
N THR A 46 -20.32 7.27 9.46
CA THR A 46 -20.55 6.11 10.34
C THR A 46 -20.38 6.60 11.78
N GLN A 47 -21.48 6.80 12.50
CA GLN A 47 -21.44 7.26 13.88
C GLN A 47 -20.81 6.17 14.76
N GLU A 48 -19.63 6.47 15.32
CA GLU A 48 -18.98 5.62 16.32
C GLU A 48 -19.93 5.41 17.49
N THR A 49 -20.18 4.14 17.83
CA THR A 49 -21.04 3.81 18.96
C THR A 49 -20.25 3.89 20.27
N ASP A 50 -20.92 4.15 21.40
CA ASP A 50 -20.29 4.10 22.74
C ASP A 50 -19.55 2.76 22.97
N THR A 51 -20.04 1.68 22.36
CA THR A 51 -19.42 0.33 22.41
C THR A 51 -18.11 0.28 21.62
N ASP A 52 -18.03 0.94 20.47
CA ASP A 52 -16.84 0.97 19.62
C ASP A 52 -15.72 1.78 20.29
N GLU A 53 -16.06 2.94 20.88
CA GLU A 53 -15.09 3.74 21.64
C GLU A 53 -14.56 3.00 22.87
N GLN A 54 -15.43 2.25 23.56
CA GLN A 54 -14.99 1.39 24.66
C GLN A 54 -14.02 0.31 24.16
N LEU A 55 -14.33 -0.35 23.04
CA LEU A 55 -13.49 -1.39 22.44
C LEU A 55 -12.11 -0.84 22.05
N LEU A 56 -12.05 0.33 21.43
CA LEU A 56 -10.79 1.00 21.08
C LEU A 56 -10.04 1.46 22.33
N GLY A 57 -10.75 1.89 23.38
CA GLY A 57 -10.16 2.20 24.68
C GLY A 57 -9.48 0.97 25.32
N GLU A 58 -10.15 -0.17 25.28
CA GLU A 58 -9.62 -1.46 25.75
C GLU A 58 -8.38 -1.87 24.95
N PHE A 59 -8.43 -1.79 23.62
CA PHE A 59 -7.29 -2.15 22.77
C PHE A 59 -6.07 -1.26 23.02
N ARG A 60 -6.26 0.05 23.13
CA ARG A 60 -5.18 0.99 23.48
C ARG A 60 -4.58 0.69 24.85
N GLN A 61 -5.36 0.18 25.79
CA GLN A 61 -4.83 -0.28 27.08
C GLN A 61 -4.02 -1.56 26.91
N THR A 62 -4.51 -2.53 26.12
CA THR A 62 -3.75 -3.73 25.75
C THR A 62 -2.41 -3.38 25.11
N ILE A 63 -2.36 -2.43 24.17
CA ILE A 63 -1.11 -1.95 23.56
C ILE A 63 -0.12 -1.42 24.61
N ARG A 64 -0.61 -0.66 25.61
CA ARG A 64 0.25 -0.08 26.67
C ARG A 64 0.82 -1.14 27.62
N ASP A 65 0.03 -2.16 27.91
CA ASP A 65 0.39 -3.20 28.89
C ASP A 65 1.10 -4.38 28.24
N ALA A 66 0.98 -4.53 26.92
CA ALA A 66 1.49 -5.67 26.17
C ALA A 66 3.00 -5.81 26.30
N THR A 67 3.43 -7.06 26.53
CA THR A 67 4.83 -7.46 26.51
C THR A 67 5.30 -7.89 25.11
N GLY A 68 4.37 -8.04 24.17
CA GLY A 68 4.61 -8.33 22.77
C GLY A 68 3.32 -8.39 21.95
N PRO A 69 3.44 -8.57 20.61
CA PRO A 69 2.30 -8.49 19.70
C PRO A 69 1.28 -9.62 19.86
N SER A 70 1.66 -10.75 20.48
CA SER A 70 0.76 -11.88 20.69
C SER A 70 -0.48 -11.53 21.51
N GLU A 71 -0.35 -10.60 22.46
CA GLU A 71 -1.48 -10.10 23.27
C GLU A 71 -2.47 -9.28 22.42
N LEU A 72 -1.95 -8.51 21.46
CA LEU A 72 -2.76 -7.73 20.51
C LEU A 72 -3.48 -8.67 19.53
N ILE A 73 -2.78 -9.69 19.02
CA ILE A 73 -3.38 -10.70 18.15
C ILE A 73 -4.51 -11.44 18.86
N ALA A 74 -4.30 -11.88 20.10
CA ALA A 74 -5.34 -12.53 20.89
C ALA A 74 -6.56 -11.62 21.09
N PHE A 75 -6.33 -10.32 21.33
CA PHE A 75 -7.42 -9.35 21.43
C PHE A 75 -8.20 -9.23 20.12
N LEU A 76 -7.52 -9.09 18.97
CA LEU A 76 -8.19 -8.99 17.67
C LEU A 76 -8.99 -10.27 17.34
N ASP A 77 -8.41 -11.45 17.59
CA ASP A 77 -9.08 -12.73 17.37
C ASP A 77 -10.39 -12.86 18.16
N GLU A 78 -10.41 -12.35 19.39
CA GLU A 78 -11.60 -12.37 20.25
C GLU A 78 -12.62 -11.30 19.85
N ARG A 79 -12.15 -10.09 19.48
CA ARG A 79 -13.01 -8.90 19.42
C ARG A 79 -13.47 -8.51 18.02
N LEU A 80 -12.71 -8.78 16.97
CA LEU A 80 -13.12 -8.47 15.59
C LEU A 80 -14.46 -9.12 15.18
N PRO A 81 -14.81 -10.36 15.60
CA PRO A 81 -16.09 -10.96 15.24
C PRO A 81 -17.33 -10.22 15.75
N VAL A 82 -17.19 -9.35 16.76
CA VAL A 82 -18.29 -8.59 17.37
C VAL A 82 -18.12 -7.08 17.23
N ALA A 83 -17.02 -6.63 16.62
CA ALA A 83 -16.77 -5.22 16.36
C ALA A 83 -17.66 -4.72 15.20
N SER A 84 -17.99 -3.43 15.21
CA SER A 84 -18.46 -2.78 13.99
C SER A 84 -17.34 -2.74 12.95
N GLU A 85 -17.69 -2.60 11.66
CA GLU A 85 -16.70 -2.49 10.58
C GLU A 85 -15.73 -1.32 10.81
N SER A 86 -16.25 -0.16 11.24
CA SER A 86 -15.41 1.01 11.54
C SER A 86 -14.47 0.78 12.71
N ALA A 87 -14.93 0.09 13.77
CA ALA A 87 -14.06 -0.28 14.88
C ALA A 87 -13.01 -1.31 14.47
N ALA A 88 -13.38 -2.30 13.66
CA ALA A 88 -12.46 -3.30 13.12
C ALA A 88 -11.33 -2.66 12.29
N ASP A 89 -11.68 -1.69 11.44
CA ASP A 89 -10.72 -0.91 10.67
C ASP A 89 -9.73 -0.18 11.58
N ARG A 90 -10.23 0.52 12.60
CA ARG A 90 -9.37 1.23 13.56
C ARG A 90 -8.48 0.28 14.37
N LEU A 91 -8.99 -0.89 14.77
CA LEU A 91 -8.18 -1.91 15.45
C LEU A 91 -7.03 -2.42 14.56
N LEU A 92 -7.28 -2.65 13.27
CA LEU A 92 -6.22 -3.03 12.34
C LEU A 92 -5.19 -1.90 12.18
N LEU A 93 -5.63 -0.66 12.01
CA LEU A 93 -4.73 0.49 11.88
C LEU A 93 -3.86 0.70 13.14
N GLU A 94 -4.41 0.49 14.33
CA GLU A 94 -3.62 0.54 15.57
C GLU A 94 -2.64 -0.64 15.69
N LEU A 95 -2.98 -1.83 15.21
CA LEU A 95 -2.04 -2.95 15.09
C LEU A 95 -0.88 -2.62 14.12
N GLU A 96 -1.20 -2.06 12.95
CA GLU A 96 -0.20 -1.64 11.95
C GLU A 96 0.75 -0.59 12.54
N ALA A 97 0.22 0.38 13.29
CA ALA A 97 1.02 1.39 13.98
C ALA A 97 1.95 0.74 15.04
N TYR A 98 1.44 -0.24 15.80
CA TYR A 98 2.27 -1.01 16.73
C TYR A 98 3.41 -1.74 16.00
N TYR A 99 3.11 -2.43 14.89
CA TYR A 99 4.13 -3.12 14.10
C TYR A 99 5.19 -2.18 13.56
N ALA A 100 4.82 -0.97 13.11
CA ALA A 100 5.77 0.03 12.63
C ALA A 100 6.80 0.44 13.69
N GLU A 101 6.44 0.41 14.98
CA GLU A 101 7.34 0.72 16.09
C GLU A 101 8.11 -0.49 16.63
N ASP A 102 7.51 -1.67 16.59
CA ASP A 102 8.06 -2.90 17.18
C ASP A 102 9.02 -3.62 16.20
N LEU A 103 8.66 -3.69 14.92
CA LEU A 103 9.40 -4.46 13.92
C LEU A 103 10.88 -4.04 13.80
N PRO A 104 11.25 -2.75 13.75
CA PRO A 104 12.66 -2.37 13.66
C PRO A 104 13.48 -2.81 14.88
N LYS A 105 12.88 -2.80 16.07
CA LYS A 105 13.54 -3.26 17.31
C LYS A 105 13.75 -4.76 17.27
N LEU A 106 12.73 -5.49 16.83
CA LEU A 106 12.79 -6.94 16.68
C LEU A 106 13.84 -7.33 15.61
N GLN A 107 13.82 -6.71 14.43
CA GLN A 107 14.83 -6.91 13.39
C GLN A 107 16.24 -6.61 13.91
N GLY A 108 16.45 -5.55 14.68
CA GLY A 108 17.74 -5.24 15.29
C GLY A 108 18.30 -6.34 16.18
N ARG A 109 17.44 -7.16 16.81
CA ARG A 109 17.88 -8.34 17.60
C ARG A 109 18.31 -9.49 16.69
N PHE A 110 17.58 -9.73 15.61
CA PHE A 110 17.88 -10.83 14.68
C PHE A 110 19.08 -10.52 13.78
N LEU A 111 19.28 -9.26 13.39
CA LEU A 111 20.34 -8.83 12.46
C LEU A 111 21.71 -8.64 13.11
N THR A 112 21.92 -9.04 14.36
CA THR A 112 23.26 -9.00 14.96
C THR A 112 24.18 -10.04 14.33
N ASN A 113 25.47 -9.74 14.23
CA ASN A 113 26.45 -10.68 13.64
C ASN A 113 26.42 -12.06 14.31
N GLU A 114 26.29 -12.11 15.64
CA GLU A 114 26.23 -13.36 16.39
C GLU A 114 25.01 -14.20 15.99
N VAL A 115 23.84 -13.58 15.86
CA VAL A 115 22.61 -14.28 15.49
C VAL A 115 22.65 -14.73 14.03
N GLN A 116 23.16 -13.89 13.12
CA GLN A 116 23.34 -14.26 11.70
C GLN A 116 24.36 -15.41 11.53
N GLU A 117 25.45 -15.42 12.30
CA GLU A 117 26.42 -16.52 12.29
C GLU A 117 25.76 -17.83 12.74
N LYS A 118 24.97 -17.81 13.82
CA LYS A 118 24.18 -18.97 14.26
C LYS A 118 23.24 -19.47 13.16
N PHE A 119 22.49 -18.56 12.50
CA PHE A 119 21.61 -18.94 11.39
C PHE A 119 22.37 -19.57 10.21
N SER A 120 23.58 -19.08 9.91
CA SER A 120 24.41 -19.64 8.82
C SER A 120 24.90 -21.07 9.07
N MET A 121 24.89 -21.51 10.32
CA MET A 121 25.38 -22.83 10.75
C MET A 121 24.27 -23.90 10.87
N MET A 122 23.00 -23.53 10.71
CA MET A 122 21.86 -24.44 10.86
C MET A 122 21.17 -24.75 9.53
N GLY A 123 20.05 -25.48 9.59
CA GLY A 123 19.21 -25.78 8.42
C GLY A 123 18.53 -24.53 7.87
N ASP A 124 17.31 -24.67 7.35
CA ASP A 124 16.51 -23.55 6.87
C ASP A 124 16.04 -22.70 8.07
N PRO A 125 16.62 -21.51 8.32
CA PRO A 125 16.32 -20.73 9.53
C PRO A 125 14.98 -19.99 9.43
N THR A 126 14.32 -20.04 8.27
CA THR A 126 12.95 -19.52 8.10
C THR A 126 11.89 -20.46 8.67
N LYS A 127 12.29 -21.65 9.12
CA LYS A 127 11.44 -22.68 9.71
C LYS A 127 11.83 -22.91 11.15
N VAL A 128 10.98 -22.52 12.08
CA VAL A 128 11.23 -22.57 13.52
C VAL A 128 11.65 -23.98 14.00
N GLU A 129 11.09 -25.04 13.41
CA GLU A 129 11.42 -26.41 13.75
C GLU A 129 12.87 -26.82 13.40
N GLN A 130 13.52 -26.09 12.49
CA GLN A 130 14.91 -26.29 12.08
C GLN A 130 15.91 -25.43 12.86
N ILE A 131 15.45 -24.52 13.72
CA ILE A 131 16.30 -23.65 14.52
C ILE A 131 16.87 -24.44 15.70
N THR A 132 18.15 -24.80 15.64
CA THR A 132 18.78 -25.71 16.63
C THR A 132 19.24 -25.01 17.93
N ASP A 133 19.33 -23.68 17.94
CA ASP A 133 19.65 -22.90 19.14
C ASP A 133 18.37 -22.61 19.93
N ASP A 134 18.33 -23.04 21.19
CA ASP A 134 17.13 -23.00 22.03
C ASP A 134 16.64 -21.56 22.29
N GLU A 135 17.56 -20.61 22.43
CA GLU A 135 17.22 -19.20 22.67
C GLU A 135 16.63 -18.57 21.41
N LEU A 136 17.26 -18.79 20.25
CA LEU A 136 16.74 -18.30 18.97
C LEU A 136 15.40 -18.93 18.60
N ARG A 137 15.21 -20.22 18.90
CA ARG A 137 13.92 -20.89 18.70
C ARG A 137 12.85 -20.21 19.54
N ALA A 138 13.10 -20.00 20.83
CA ALA A 138 12.13 -19.33 21.71
C ALA A 138 11.80 -17.90 21.25
N TRP A 139 12.78 -17.14 20.77
CA TRP A 139 12.54 -15.81 20.21
C TRP A 139 11.70 -15.86 18.93
N THR A 140 11.94 -16.87 18.09
CA THR A 140 11.19 -17.07 16.85
C THR A 140 9.74 -17.48 17.14
N GLU A 141 9.52 -18.41 18.06
CA GLU A 141 8.17 -18.81 18.50
C GLU A 141 7.40 -17.62 19.09
N GLN A 142 8.08 -16.76 19.86
CA GLN A 142 7.48 -15.53 20.39
C GLN A 142 7.10 -14.55 19.26
N ALA A 143 7.95 -14.43 18.24
CA ALA A 143 7.68 -13.60 17.08
C ALA A 143 6.48 -14.14 16.26
N GLU A 144 6.43 -15.45 16.02
CA GLU A 144 5.32 -16.13 15.32
C GLU A 144 3.99 -15.97 16.05
N ALA A 145 3.98 -16.04 17.38
CA ALA A 145 2.80 -15.78 18.19
C ALA A 145 2.25 -14.35 18.02
N GLY A 146 3.11 -13.40 17.66
CA GLY A 146 2.76 -12.03 17.30
C GLY A 146 2.47 -11.81 15.81
N HIS A 147 2.36 -12.90 15.02
CA HIS A 147 2.21 -12.86 13.57
C HIS A 147 3.36 -12.17 12.84
N TYR A 148 4.59 -12.37 13.32
CA TYR A 148 5.78 -12.21 12.50
C TYR A 148 6.21 -13.54 11.89
N VAL A 149 7.01 -13.48 10.83
CA VAL A 149 7.64 -14.64 10.20
C VAL A 149 9.07 -14.31 9.81
N LEU A 150 9.98 -15.27 9.97
CA LEU A 150 11.35 -15.11 9.49
C LEU A 150 11.42 -15.31 7.98
N VAL A 151 12.10 -14.38 7.31
CA VAL A 151 12.42 -14.47 5.89
C VAL A 151 13.93 -14.38 5.71
N GLN A 152 14.42 -14.90 4.58
CA GLN A 152 15.81 -14.74 4.19
C GLN A 152 15.92 -13.97 2.88
N THR A 153 16.64 -12.86 2.91
CA THR A 153 16.92 -12.05 1.71
C THR A 153 18.39 -11.68 1.69
N ALA A 154 19.04 -11.83 0.53
CA ALA A 154 20.46 -11.53 0.35
C ALA A 154 21.41 -12.18 1.39
N GLY A 155 21.01 -13.35 1.94
CA GLY A 155 21.78 -14.10 2.94
C GLY A 155 21.48 -13.71 4.39
N GLU A 156 20.75 -12.62 4.62
CA GLU A 156 20.35 -12.19 5.97
C GLU A 156 18.98 -12.75 6.34
N VAL A 157 18.83 -13.16 7.60
CA VAL A 157 17.60 -13.72 8.16
C VAL A 157 17.00 -12.75 9.17
N TYR A 158 15.76 -12.34 8.97
CA TYR A 158 15.11 -11.36 9.83
C TYR A 158 13.59 -11.50 9.81
N PRO A 159 12.89 -11.04 10.86
CA PRO A 159 11.43 -11.07 10.91
C PRO A 159 10.81 -9.98 10.04
N VAL A 160 9.65 -10.29 9.49
CA VAL A 160 8.70 -9.37 8.84
C VAL A 160 7.29 -9.68 9.34
N VAL A 161 6.33 -8.76 9.15
CA VAL A 161 4.92 -9.03 9.46
C VAL A 161 4.37 -10.12 8.53
N ASP A 162 3.72 -11.13 9.10
CA ASP A 162 3.04 -12.19 8.36
C ASP A 162 1.61 -11.78 8.01
N TYR A 163 1.47 -10.96 6.97
CA TYR A 163 0.15 -10.59 6.45
C TYR A 163 -0.66 -11.79 5.91
N THR A 164 -0.03 -12.95 5.69
CA THR A 164 -0.79 -14.18 5.37
C THR A 164 -1.54 -14.72 6.58
N ALA A 165 -1.00 -14.53 7.79
CA ALA A 165 -1.68 -14.87 9.03
C ALA A 165 -2.81 -13.88 9.36
N LEU A 166 -2.68 -12.62 8.92
CA LEU A 166 -3.68 -11.57 9.14
C LEU A 166 -4.84 -11.62 8.14
N ASP A 167 -4.70 -12.28 6.98
CA ASP A 167 -5.74 -12.36 5.92
C ASP A 167 -7.12 -12.82 6.45
N LYS A 168 -7.15 -13.60 7.54
CA LYS A 168 -8.37 -14.01 8.26
C LYS A 168 -9.26 -12.83 8.71
N TYR A 169 -8.69 -11.63 8.91
CA TYR A 169 -9.40 -10.46 9.40
C TYR A 169 -10.18 -9.72 8.30
N ARG A 170 -9.88 -9.95 7.03
CA ARG A 170 -10.49 -9.25 5.88
C ARG A 170 -12.01 -9.28 5.81
N ARG A 171 -12.64 -10.28 6.43
CA ARG A 171 -14.09 -10.44 6.50
C ARG A 171 -14.78 -9.50 7.49
N TYR A 172 -14.03 -8.81 8.34
CA TYR A 172 -14.53 -7.88 9.35
C TYR A 172 -14.25 -6.42 9.00
N LEU A 173 -13.41 -6.18 7.99
CA LEU A 173 -12.93 -4.86 7.58
C LEU A 173 -13.82 -4.27 6.51
N SER A 174 -13.77 -2.95 6.36
CA SER A 174 -14.32 -2.28 5.19
C SER A 174 -13.65 -2.77 3.91
N SER A 175 -14.29 -2.51 2.76
CA SER A 175 -13.72 -2.91 1.47
C SER A 175 -12.33 -2.32 1.23
N ASP A 176 -12.09 -1.10 1.71
CA ASP A 176 -10.79 -0.42 1.64
C ASP A 176 -9.71 -1.26 2.34
N LEU A 177 -9.81 -1.43 3.66
CA LEU A 177 -8.78 -2.16 4.41
C LEU A 177 -8.74 -3.66 4.09
N SER A 178 -9.85 -4.23 3.63
CA SER A 178 -9.89 -5.61 3.13
C SER A 178 -9.06 -5.79 1.85
N ASP A 179 -9.10 -4.81 0.93
CA ASP A 179 -8.30 -4.82 -0.30
C ASP A 179 -6.84 -4.43 -0.02
N TYR A 180 -6.57 -3.49 0.91
CA TYR A 180 -5.22 -3.22 1.42
C TYR A 180 -4.57 -4.50 1.96
N LEU A 181 -5.26 -5.19 2.88
CA LEU A 181 -4.72 -6.38 3.53
C LEU A 181 -4.48 -7.51 2.53
N LYS A 182 -5.35 -7.66 1.52
CA LYS A 182 -5.13 -8.60 0.40
C LYS A 182 -3.81 -8.32 -0.32
N LEU A 183 -3.52 -7.06 -0.61
CA LEU A 183 -2.30 -6.64 -1.30
C LEU A 183 -1.07 -6.92 -0.44
N MET A 184 -1.12 -6.59 0.86
CA MET A 184 -0.04 -6.90 1.80
C MET A 184 0.18 -8.42 1.95
N THR A 185 -0.88 -9.22 1.91
CA THR A 185 -0.79 -10.69 1.86
C THR A 185 -0.03 -11.18 0.62
N MET A 186 -0.23 -10.57 -0.55
CA MET A 186 0.51 -10.94 -1.77
C MET A 186 2.02 -10.69 -1.63
N ASP A 187 2.42 -9.59 -0.99
CA ASP A 187 3.83 -9.30 -0.72
C ASP A 187 4.43 -10.23 0.33
N SER A 188 3.69 -10.51 1.41
CA SER A 188 4.12 -11.46 2.43
C SER A 188 4.32 -12.86 1.85
N GLN A 189 3.42 -13.33 0.97
CA GLN A 189 3.60 -14.60 0.25
C GLN A 189 4.85 -14.61 -0.62
N ARG A 190 5.15 -13.49 -1.31
CA ARG A 190 6.36 -13.35 -2.12
C ARG A 190 7.63 -13.39 -1.28
N LEU A 191 7.65 -12.74 -0.12
CA LEU A 191 8.81 -12.77 0.78
C LEU A 191 9.02 -14.17 1.35
N LYS A 192 7.94 -14.83 1.81
CA LYS A 192 7.98 -16.19 2.37
C LYS A 192 8.40 -17.25 1.35
N SER A 193 8.13 -17.04 0.05
CA SER A 193 8.53 -18.01 -0.98
C SER A 193 10.04 -18.08 -1.21
N GLY A 194 10.80 -17.07 -0.75
CA GLY A 194 12.24 -16.97 -0.98
C GLY A 194 12.63 -16.98 -2.46
N THR A 195 11.66 -16.79 -3.36
CA THR A 195 11.88 -16.93 -4.80
C THR A 195 12.72 -15.77 -5.28
N THR A 196 13.85 -16.12 -5.90
CA THR A 196 14.77 -15.13 -6.45
C THR A 196 14.18 -14.47 -7.69
N ASP A 197 14.57 -13.23 -7.85
CA ASP A 197 14.11 -12.39 -8.93
C ASP A 197 14.67 -12.87 -10.27
N SER A 198 13.77 -13.06 -11.23
CA SER A 198 14.11 -13.52 -12.58
C SER A 198 12.98 -13.19 -13.55
N ALA A 199 13.22 -13.37 -14.86
CA ALA A 199 12.21 -13.16 -15.90
C ALA A 199 10.91 -13.94 -15.63
N SER A 200 11.00 -15.16 -15.08
CA SER A 200 9.82 -16.00 -14.77
C SER A 200 8.95 -15.46 -13.64
N THR A 201 9.50 -14.60 -12.77
CA THR A 201 8.77 -13.99 -11.65
C THR A 201 8.17 -12.62 -11.98
N LEU A 202 8.51 -12.05 -13.14
CA LEU A 202 8.20 -10.67 -13.48
C LEU A 202 6.71 -10.44 -13.75
N GLU A 203 5.99 -11.46 -14.27
CA GLU A 203 4.54 -11.40 -14.40
C GLU A 203 3.87 -11.25 -13.04
N ALA A 204 4.33 -11.99 -12.02
CA ALA A 204 3.80 -11.85 -10.66
C ALA A 204 4.11 -10.47 -10.05
N VAL A 205 5.21 -9.82 -10.46
CA VAL A 205 5.52 -8.44 -10.07
C VAL A 205 4.53 -7.47 -10.70
N ALA A 206 4.25 -7.63 -11.99
CA ALA A 206 3.26 -6.84 -12.70
C ALA A 206 1.86 -6.99 -12.08
N GLU A 207 1.46 -8.21 -11.72
CA GLU A 207 0.17 -8.44 -11.04
C GLU A 207 0.06 -7.70 -9.70
N ARG A 208 1.14 -7.61 -8.92
CA ARG A 208 1.15 -6.83 -7.66
C ARG A 208 1.11 -5.32 -7.92
N ALA A 209 1.82 -4.83 -8.94
CA ALA A 209 1.74 -3.43 -9.35
C ALA A 209 0.31 -3.07 -9.80
N ILE A 210 -0.32 -3.91 -10.63
CA ILE A 210 -1.70 -3.73 -11.09
C ILE A 210 -2.70 -3.78 -9.93
N ALA A 211 -2.50 -4.66 -8.94
CA ALA A 211 -3.34 -4.68 -7.75
C ALA A 211 -3.24 -3.38 -6.94
N SER A 212 -2.08 -2.72 -6.96
CA SER A 212 -1.87 -1.42 -6.30
C SER A 212 -2.58 -0.30 -7.06
N GLU A 213 -2.44 -0.29 -8.38
CA GLU A 213 -3.19 0.60 -9.28
C GLU A 213 -4.70 0.48 -9.03
N GLN A 214 -5.24 -0.73 -9.01
CA GLN A 214 -6.68 -0.96 -8.77
C GLN A 214 -7.13 -0.46 -7.39
N TYR A 215 -6.29 -0.58 -6.36
CA TYR A 215 -6.56 -0.01 -5.05
C TYR A 215 -6.61 1.53 -5.11
N LEU A 216 -5.63 2.17 -5.76
CA LEU A 216 -5.55 3.62 -5.88
C LEU A 216 -6.71 4.23 -6.68
N GLU A 217 -7.19 3.52 -7.71
CA GLU A 217 -8.37 3.91 -8.49
C GLU A 217 -9.67 3.77 -7.69
N ARG A 218 -9.79 2.70 -6.91
CA ARG A 218 -11.01 2.39 -6.16
C ARG A 218 -11.14 3.20 -4.87
N TYR A 219 -10.02 3.53 -4.25
CA TYR A 219 -9.96 4.24 -2.97
C TYR A 219 -9.09 5.51 -3.09
N PRO A 220 -9.55 6.53 -3.85
CA PRO A 220 -8.81 7.78 -4.03
C PRO A 220 -8.65 8.60 -2.74
N GLU A 221 -9.42 8.30 -1.69
CA GLU A 221 -9.28 8.84 -0.34
C GLU A 221 -9.09 7.71 0.70
N GLY A 222 -8.56 6.57 0.25
CA GLY A 222 -8.41 5.38 1.10
C GLY A 222 -7.50 5.59 2.30
N LEU A 223 -7.76 4.84 3.37
CA LEU A 223 -7.05 4.94 4.65
C LEU A 223 -5.56 4.59 4.56
N LYS A 224 -5.16 3.84 3.51
CA LYS A 224 -3.79 3.41 3.22
C LYS A 224 -3.28 3.87 1.86
N ARG A 225 -3.91 4.91 1.32
CA ARG A 225 -3.62 5.43 -0.01
C ARG A 225 -2.15 5.79 -0.21
N ASP A 226 -1.59 6.59 0.66
CA ASP A 226 -0.24 7.15 0.47
C ASP A 226 0.82 6.04 0.55
N GLU A 227 0.63 5.08 1.46
CA GLU A 227 1.48 3.89 1.54
C GLU A 227 1.38 3.04 0.27
N ILE A 228 0.17 2.77 -0.22
CA ILE A 228 -0.02 1.99 -1.47
C ILE A 228 0.51 2.74 -2.69
N LEU A 229 0.44 4.08 -2.73
CA LEU A 229 1.03 4.88 -3.81
C LEU A 229 2.55 4.77 -3.81
N SER A 230 3.17 4.90 -2.65
CA SER A 230 4.62 4.69 -2.49
C SER A 230 5.03 3.28 -2.93
N ASP A 231 4.29 2.27 -2.50
CA ASP A 231 4.56 0.90 -2.91
C ASP A 231 4.33 0.67 -4.40
N TYR A 232 3.30 1.27 -5.00
CA TYR A 232 3.04 1.17 -6.43
C TYR A 232 4.20 1.74 -7.25
N ILE A 233 4.75 2.87 -6.83
CA ILE A 233 5.96 3.46 -7.41
C ILE A 233 7.12 2.47 -7.33
N ASN A 234 7.40 1.94 -6.14
CA ASN A 234 8.51 0.99 -5.93
C ASN A 234 8.33 -0.30 -6.75
N ARG A 235 7.12 -0.88 -6.76
CA ARG A 235 6.78 -2.08 -7.53
C ARG A 235 6.93 -1.84 -9.02
N THR A 236 6.55 -0.66 -9.51
CA THR A 236 6.64 -0.30 -10.93
C THR A 236 8.07 -0.01 -11.36
N GLU A 237 8.85 0.72 -10.56
CA GLU A 237 10.28 0.93 -10.80
C GLU A 237 11.01 -0.42 -10.88
N TYR A 238 10.76 -1.27 -9.89
CA TYR A 238 11.32 -2.61 -9.86
C TYR A 238 10.83 -3.48 -11.06
N LEU A 239 9.56 -3.36 -11.47
CA LEU A 239 9.03 -4.04 -12.65
C LEU A 239 9.77 -3.62 -13.92
N LEU A 240 10.02 -2.33 -14.12
CA LEU A 240 10.61 -1.82 -15.36
C LEU A 240 12.14 -2.00 -15.39
N PHE A 241 12.81 -1.72 -14.27
CA PHE A 241 14.27 -1.57 -14.25
C PHE A 241 15.00 -2.62 -13.40
N GLY A 242 14.28 -3.35 -12.54
CA GLY A 242 14.85 -4.35 -11.63
C GLY A 242 15.63 -3.75 -10.46
N MET A 243 16.26 -4.62 -9.66
CA MET A 243 17.20 -4.19 -8.61
C MET A 243 18.60 -3.97 -9.17
N ALA A 244 19.37 -3.10 -8.52
CA ALA A 244 20.77 -2.82 -8.85
C ALA A 244 21.69 -4.06 -8.88
N ASN A 245 21.28 -5.17 -8.25
CA ASN A 245 22.13 -6.31 -7.93
C ASN A 245 22.11 -7.44 -8.99
N GLY A 246 21.31 -7.32 -10.05
CA GLY A 246 21.21 -8.33 -11.11
C GLY A 246 20.72 -7.70 -12.42
N PRO A 247 21.62 -7.30 -13.33
CA PRO A 247 21.21 -6.59 -14.54
C PRO A 247 20.37 -7.51 -15.43
N ARG A 248 19.23 -6.99 -15.91
CA ARG A 248 18.37 -7.66 -16.90
C ARG A 248 18.91 -7.55 -18.33
N PHE A 249 20.13 -7.05 -18.46
CA PHE A 249 20.80 -6.75 -19.71
C PHE A 249 22.26 -7.22 -19.64
N ASP A 250 22.82 -7.45 -20.81
CA ASP A 250 24.23 -7.77 -20.97
C ASP A 250 25.12 -6.55 -20.67
N LEU A 251 26.03 -6.66 -19.71
CA LEU A 251 26.85 -5.53 -19.24
C LEU A 251 27.88 -5.02 -20.25
N ASP A 252 28.18 -5.82 -21.29
CA ASP A 252 29.18 -5.48 -22.30
C ASP A 252 28.56 -4.76 -23.51
N SER A 253 27.33 -5.12 -23.86
CA SER A 253 26.58 -4.53 -24.98
C SER A 253 25.51 -3.53 -24.55
N GLY A 254 25.05 -3.60 -23.29
CA GLY A 254 23.93 -2.82 -22.75
C GLY A 254 22.55 -3.33 -23.18
N ILE A 255 22.48 -4.47 -23.88
CA ILE A 255 21.26 -4.99 -24.51
C ILE A 255 20.44 -5.81 -23.51
N LEU A 256 19.12 -5.52 -23.42
CA LEU A 256 18.17 -6.28 -22.62
C LEU A 256 18.13 -7.76 -23.06
N PHE A 257 18.21 -8.68 -22.11
CA PHE A 257 18.08 -10.11 -22.40
C PHE A 257 16.69 -10.46 -22.94
N ASP A 258 16.66 -11.32 -23.96
CA ASP A 258 15.44 -11.73 -24.69
C ASP A 258 14.32 -12.25 -23.78
N GLU A 259 14.67 -12.98 -22.73
CA GLU A 259 13.72 -13.52 -21.75
C GLU A 259 12.92 -12.43 -21.02
N TYR A 260 13.54 -11.30 -20.69
CA TYR A 260 12.84 -10.17 -20.06
C TYR A 260 12.00 -9.41 -21.08
N ARG A 261 12.52 -9.21 -22.30
CA ARG A 261 11.75 -8.60 -23.39
C ARG A 261 10.46 -9.36 -23.66
N GLN A 262 10.53 -10.68 -23.78
CA GLN A 262 9.36 -11.52 -24.04
C GLN A 262 8.31 -11.41 -22.92
N VAL A 263 8.73 -11.23 -21.68
CA VAL A 263 7.79 -11.03 -20.56
C VAL A 263 7.16 -9.65 -20.63
N PHE A 264 7.94 -8.60 -20.93
CA PHE A 264 7.40 -7.26 -21.13
C PHE A 264 6.38 -7.21 -22.27
N GLU A 265 6.66 -7.87 -23.41
CA GLU A 265 5.73 -7.99 -24.53
C GLU A 265 4.42 -8.64 -24.09
N ARG A 266 4.49 -9.76 -23.36
CA ARG A 266 3.29 -10.42 -22.82
C ARG A 266 2.51 -9.53 -21.86
N ILE A 267 3.18 -8.80 -20.96
CA ILE A 267 2.51 -7.86 -20.04
C ILE A 267 1.84 -6.74 -20.84
N ALA A 268 2.53 -6.12 -21.79
CA ALA A 268 1.98 -5.04 -22.61
C ALA A 268 0.78 -5.48 -23.47
N ASP A 269 0.76 -6.74 -23.90
CA ASP A 269 -0.32 -7.34 -24.68
C ASP A 269 -1.53 -7.73 -23.81
N THR A 270 -1.28 -8.36 -22.65
CA THR A 270 -2.34 -8.94 -21.81
C THR A 270 -2.90 -7.98 -20.77
N ARG A 271 -2.11 -6.97 -20.38
CA ARG A 271 -2.45 -5.94 -19.37
C ARG A 271 -2.41 -4.54 -19.96
N GLY A 272 -2.49 -4.43 -21.28
CA GLY A 272 -2.39 -3.15 -21.99
C GLY A 272 -3.53 -2.16 -21.71
N ASP A 273 -4.54 -2.58 -20.97
CA ASP A 273 -5.67 -1.81 -20.45
C ASP A 273 -5.39 -1.15 -19.09
N THR A 274 -4.31 -1.52 -18.41
CA THR A 274 -3.89 -0.95 -17.12
C THR A 274 -2.81 0.11 -17.32
N TYR A 275 -2.73 1.11 -16.43
CA TYR A 275 -1.67 2.11 -16.43
C TYR A 275 -0.29 1.44 -16.32
N THR A 276 -0.16 0.43 -15.47
CA THR A 276 1.05 -0.40 -15.37
C THR A 276 1.46 -1.00 -16.72
N GLY A 277 0.50 -1.58 -17.47
CA GLY A 277 0.76 -2.12 -18.79
C GLY A 277 1.13 -1.06 -19.82
N THR A 278 0.58 0.16 -19.71
CA THR A 278 1.00 1.28 -20.57
C THR A 278 2.44 1.72 -20.32
N LEU A 279 2.90 1.72 -19.07
CA LEU A 279 4.29 2.01 -18.72
C LEU A 279 5.25 0.93 -19.24
N VAL A 280 4.86 -0.35 -19.17
CA VAL A 280 5.63 -1.46 -19.78
C VAL A 280 5.70 -1.32 -21.29
N ARG A 281 4.58 -0.98 -21.95
CA ARG A 281 4.56 -0.71 -23.40
C ARG A 281 5.48 0.46 -23.76
N ARG A 282 5.46 1.52 -22.95
CA ARG A 282 6.34 2.68 -23.14
C ARG A 282 7.82 2.29 -23.06
N LEU A 283 8.20 1.43 -22.11
CA LEU A 283 9.57 0.90 -22.04
C LEU A 283 9.94 0.10 -23.31
N LEU A 284 9.04 -0.75 -23.82
CA LEU A 284 9.28 -1.51 -25.04
C LEU A 284 9.49 -0.61 -26.27
N GLU A 285 8.73 0.48 -26.39
CA GLU A 285 8.92 1.47 -27.46
C GLU A 285 10.32 2.08 -27.40
N LEU A 286 10.75 2.53 -26.21
CA LEU A 286 12.09 3.12 -26.00
C LEU A 286 13.21 2.11 -26.28
N LEU A 287 13.02 0.84 -25.91
CA LEU A 287 13.93 -0.24 -26.26
C LEU A 287 13.97 -0.48 -27.78
N GLY A 288 12.86 -0.34 -28.49
CA GLY A 288 12.81 -0.38 -29.94
C GLY A 288 13.66 0.73 -30.59
N GLU A 289 13.60 1.94 -30.04
CA GLU A 289 14.37 3.10 -30.51
C GLU A 289 15.87 3.03 -30.19
N SER A 290 16.26 2.24 -29.20
CA SER A 290 17.63 2.15 -28.69
C SER A 290 18.41 0.90 -29.16
N ASP A 291 17.91 0.17 -30.16
CA ASP A 291 18.44 -1.15 -30.54
C ASP A 291 18.48 -2.13 -29.35
N GLN A 292 17.43 -2.12 -28.53
CA GLN A 292 17.23 -2.94 -27.33
C GLN A 292 18.17 -2.62 -26.16
N LYS A 293 18.84 -1.47 -26.19
CA LYS A 293 19.78 -1.06 -25.15
C LYS A 293 19.08 -0.37 -24.00
N LEU A 294 19.38 -0.80 -22.78
CA LEU A 294 19.07 -0.06 -21.55
C LEU A 294 20.17 0.96 -21.23
N ILE A 295 21.42 0.58 -21.50
CA ILE A 295 22.60 1.43 -21.30
C ILE A 295 23.44 1.52 -22.58
N ILE A 296 24.13 2.64 -22.73
CA ILE A 296 25.18 2.85 -23.71
C ILE A 296 26.50 2.37 -23.09
N VAL A 297 27.12 1.36 -23.69
CA VAL A 297 28.43 0.86 -23.28
C VAL A 297 29.49 1.25 -24.31
N SER A 298 30.55 1.90 -23.84
CA SER A 298 31.77 2.19 -24.60
C SER A 298 33.01 1.99 -23.72
N SER A 299 34.20 2.12 -24.30
CA SER A 299 35.47 1.99 -23.58
C SER A 299 35.69 3.07 -22.50
N HIS A 300 34.97 4.20 -22.55
CA HIS A 300 35.16 5.32 -21.64
C HIS A 300 33.86 5.79 -20.97
N ASP A 301 32.73 5.18 -21.30
CA ASP A 301 31.41 5.64 -20.89
C ASP A 301 30.47 4.46 -20.71
N ARG A 302 29.76 4.45 -19.58
CA ARG A 302 28.69 3.53 -19.24
C ARG A 302 27.59 4.37 -18.59
N ARG A 303 26.50 4.58 -19.32
CA ARG A 303 25.38 5.40 -18.88
C ARG A 303 24.09 4.91 -19.48
N ASP A 304 22.97 5.21 -18.85
CA ASP A 304 21.66 4.88 -19.39
C ASP A 304 21.43 5.54 -20.76
N VAL A 305 20.62 4.88 -21.59
CA VAL A 305 20.07 5.52 -22.78
C VAL A 305 19.24 6.73 -22.31
N PRO A 306 19.46 7.95 -22.85
CA PRO A 306 18.87 9.18 -22.30
C PRO A 306 17.35 9.12 -22.08
N ALA A 307 16.59 8.59 -23.04
CA ALA A 307 15.13 8.48 -22.92
C ALA A 307 14.69 7.45 -21.86
N ILE A 308 15.50 6.42 -21.62
CA ILE A 308 15.25 5.42 -20.58
C ILE A 308 15.59 5.99 -19.21
N ALA A 309 16.67 6.79 -19.12
CA ALA A 309 16.99 7.55 -17.92
C ALA A 309 15.87 8.53 -17.57
N GLU A 310 15.36 9.27 -18.55
CA GLU A 310 14.24 10.21 -18.36
C GLU A 310 12.97 9.50 -17.87
N LEU A 311 12.62 8.34 -18.45
CA LEU A 311 11.51 7.53 -17.98
C LEU A 311 11.72 7.09 -16.52
N ARG A 312 12.90 6.57 -16.19
CA ARG A 312 13.20 6.08 -14.83
C ARG A 312 13.16 7.21 -13.81
N ASP A 313 13.90 8.28 -14.08
CA ASP A 313 14.09 9.39 -13.15
C ASP A 313 12.78 10.19 -12.95
N GLY A 314 11.90 10.22 -13.97
CA GLY A 314 10.58 10.84 -13.91
C GLY A 314 9.44 9.91 -13.52
N LEU A 315 9.68 8.61 -13.29
CA LEU A 315 8.61 7.61 -13.11
C LEU A 315 7.73 7.92 -11.89
N ALA A 316 8.37 8.18 -10.75
CA ALA A 316 7.67 8.42 -9.50
C ALA A 316 6.75 9.65 -9.60
N GLU A 317 7.20 10.71 -10.26
CA GLU A 317 6.41 11.92 -10.46
C GLU A 317 5.23 11.67 -11.41
N GLN A 318 5.46 11.01 -12.54
CA GLN A 318 4.39 10.63 -13.48
C GLN A 318 3.30 9.79 -12.81
N ILE A 319 3.67 8.89 -11.90
CA ILE A 319 2.72 8.09 -11.13
C ILE A 319 1.95 8.98 -10.13
N ARG A 320 2.62 9.86 -9.38
CA ARG A 320 1.96 10.78 -8.44
C ARG A 320 0.97 11.72 -9.15
N GLU A 321 1.38 12.31 -10.26
CA GLU A 321 0.53 13.17 -11.09
C GLU A 321 -0.70 12.41 -11.61
N HIS A 322 -0.52 11.16 -12.06
CA HIS A 322 -1.62 10.32 -12.53
C HIS A 322 -2.69 10.09 -11.47
N TYR A 323 -2.27 9.92 -10.20
CA TYR A 323 -3.18 9.70 -9.08
C TYR A 323 -3.53 10.98 -8.28
N GLY A 324 -3.10 12.16 -8.71
CA GLY A 324 -3.54 13.43 -8.11
C GLY A 324 -2.74 13.91 -6.88
N GLU A 325 -1.51 13.44 -6.69
CA GLU A 325 -0.53 14.13 -5.84
C GLU A 325 0.33 15.05 -6.72
N PRO A 326 0.21 16.38 -6.63
CA PRO A 326 1.09 17.27 -7.38
C PRO A 326 2.52 17.22 -6.81
N ALA A 327 3.50 17.24 -7.71
CA ALA A 327 4.94 17.39 -7.42
C ALA A 327 5.20 18.24 -6.17
N ALA A 328 5.97 17.70 -5.23
CA ALA A 328 6.50 18.49 -4.13
C ALA A 328 7.22 19.71 -4.73
N ALA A 329 6.65 20.90 -4.51
CA ALA A 329 7.23 22.15 -5.00
C ALA A 329 8.68 22.25 -4.50
N SER A 330 9.60 22.33 -5.47
CA SER A 330 11.05 22.32 -5.27
C SER A 330 11.56 23.55 -4.54
#